data_AF-W6KSD1-F1
#
_entry.id   AF-W6KSD1-F1
#
_cell.length_a   1.000
_cell.length_b   1.000
_cell.length_c   1.000
_cell.angle_alpha   90.00
_cell.angle_beta   90.00
_cell.angle_gamma   90.00
#
_symmetry.space_group_name_H-M   'P 1'
#
loop_
_entity.id
_entity.type
_entity.pdbx_description
1 polymer ?
#
loop_
_entity_poly.entity_id
_entity_poly.type
_entity_poly.pdbx_seq_one_letter_code
_entity_poly.pdbx_strand_id
1 'polypeptide(L)'
;MPVVSALDLYQGSIRILHFPNDTALTSIKNTNQKHSHKKWELSSLPDWVRPRLDPRQPWAVISDHHAMPLQLLHCCFDPHVSSWQRAAIATFSMFPPRRLRHLQRYCRHLSSGLRGWGIRLAEEPLRTRQISVLPVPEKIVSRSKPQSLLPLPFSLPQQQALLQSCGGIASSVASFPTTVVILGVAGSRCSSEETDRIALTARRMATYFNAENNVACVESEEAAVCFVIERLLEPTAVMEGEGEEKVPSAMRLRDINTAVILITMEPDSRATRWVIAECLSRGILPVCILPATTAARASILCGNIRRQLFNKFERDPLRGVDLAKEVPVIAGLRMLFVGVDACHTNAISTGAVVGILYTKNGNHLISRFWRQESRGREVAQLSKQLQKVLDEADALSGGIDQLVIFQDGNVFSELCQIKELIAACMPSCGLTFMCLHKRSNIRFVYERSAASSDGKEKKGSLTKDLTASPSGPPMGSFSNLVKGVLIPALAPVSLDYEVVAPTFYLQTHDCEMSTARIVKYTVHHQSPTLEISDVQQLANVMANIMSPQATKLPMSTRCAHRLADQAERLLDAVPQLRCEMIPEPVRRRLWFM
;
A
#
# COMPACT_ATOMS: atom_id res chain seq x y z
N MET A 1 -10.97 5.33 31.61
CA MET A 1 -10.26 5.09 32.87
C MET A 1 -9.16 6.14 33.00
N PRO A 2 -8.93 6.72 34.19
CA PRO A 2 -7.91 7.75 34.36
C PRO A 2 -6.49 7.16 34.37
N VAL A 3 -5.52 7.90 33.82
CA VAL A 3 -4.08 7.55 33.65
C VAL A 3 -3.42 6.97 34.91
N VAL A 4 -3.93 7.34 36.09
CA VAL A 4 -3.47 6.86 37.41
C VAL A 4 -3.50 5.33 37.51
N SER A 5 -4.55 4.68 36.99
CA SER A 5 -4.73 3.22 37.12
C SER A 5 -3.69 2.41 36.32
N ALA A 6 -3.16 2.95 35.23
CA ALA A 6 -2.15 2.27 34.41
C ALA A 6 -0.74 2.38 35.01
N LEU A 7 -0.44 3.48 35.70
CA LEU A 7 0.86 3.66 36.36
C LEU A 7 1.04 2.69 37.52
N ASP A 8 -0.04 2.39 38.26
CA ASP A 8 -0.03 1.43 39.36
C ASP A 8 0.19 -0.02 38.89
N LEU A 9 -0.29 -0.37 37.68
CA LEU A 9 -0.10 -1.69 37.07
C LEU A 9 1.35 -1.96 36.63
N TYR A 10 2.14 -0.92 36.32
CA TYR A 10 3.47 -1.06 35.71
C TYR A 10 4.62 -0.49 36.58
N GLN A 11 4.41 -0.36 37.89
CA GLN A 11 5.37 0.24 38.83
C GLN A 11 6.76 -0.42 38.81
N GLY A 12 6.88 -1.69 38.41
CA GLY A 12 8.16 -2.40 38.29
C GLY A 12 8.85 -2.29 36.93
N SER A 13 8.15 -1.80 35.90
CA SER A 13 8.63 -1.78 34.51
C SER A 13 8.88 -0.38 33.97
N ILE A 14 8.49 0.69 34.68
CA ILE A 14 8.71 2.07 34.26
C ILE A 14 9.97 2.61 34.95
N ARG A 15 10.99 2.96 34.15
CA ARG A 15 12.24 3.57 34.64
C ARG A 15 12.17 5.09 34.69
N ILE A 16 11.52 5.72 33.71
CA ILE A 16 11.44 7.18 33.59
C ILE A 16 10.01 7.58 33.23
N LEU A 17 9.53 8.69 33.78
CA LEU A 17 8.20 9.24 33.54
C LEU A 17 8.31 10.75 33.32
N HIS A 18 7.69 11.27 32.26
CA HIS A 18 7.66 12.70 31.95
C HIS A 18 6.25 13.18 31.68
N PHE A 19 5.91 14.33 32.28
CA PHE A 19 4.68 15.07 32.00
C PHE A 19 5.05 16.48 31.52
N PRO A 20 4.45 16.98 30.42
CA PRO A 20 4.76 18.30 29.87
C PRO A 20 4.29 19.47 30.76
N ASN A 21 3.28 19.26 31.62
CA ASN A 21 2.65 20.31 32.43
C ASN A 21 2.65 19.94 33.92
N ASP A 22 3.07 20.89 34.77
CA ASP A 22 3.12 20.73 36.24
C ASP A 22 1.73 20.58 36.89
N THR A 23 0.63 20.94 36.20
CA THR A 23 -0.74 20.82 36.71
C THR A 23 -1.26 19.38 36.79
N ALA A 24 -0.69 18.43 36.04
CA ALA A 24 -1.05 17.01 36.15
C ALA A 24 -0.35 16.30 37.32
N LEU A 25 0.73 16.88 37.85
CA LEU A 25 1.56 16.29 38.90
C LEU A 25 0.92 16.34 40.30
N THR A 26 0.06 17.32 40.60
CA THR A 26 -0.58 17.46 41.91
C THR A 26 -1.58 16.34 42.23
N SER A 27 -2.24 15.77 41.22
CA SER A 27 -3.14 14.62 41.39
C SER A 27 -2.40 13.29 41.58
N ILE A 28 -1.23 13.13 40.95
CA ILE A 28 -0.44 11.87 40.96
C ILE A 28 0.52 11.81 42.16
N LYS A 29 0.98 12.96 42.68
CA LYS A 29 1.85 13.04 43.87
C LYS A 29 1.25 12.46 45.13
N ASN A 30 -0.09 12.42 45.24
CA ASN A 30 -0.77 11.88 46.42
C ASN A 30 -0.89 10.34 46.41
N THR A 31 -0.71 9.68 45.26
CA THR A 31 -0.90 8.22 45.13
C THR A 31 0.40 7.41 45.05
N ASN A 32 1.53 8.00 44.65
CA ASN A 32 2.77 7.22 44.41
C ASN A 32 4.03 7.84 45.05
N GLN A 33 4.26 7.56 46.33
CA GLN A 33 5.47 7.96 47.08
C GLN A 33 6.75 7.18 46.73
N LYS A 34 6.74 6.24 45.77
CA LYS A 34 7.87 5.32 45.52
C LYS A 34 8.69 5.58 44.25
N HIS A 35 8.32 6.53 43.40
CA HIS A 35 9.12 6.83 42.20
C HIS A 35 10.02 8.04 42.45
N SER A 36 11.33 7.90 42.19
CA SER A 36 12.21 9.07 42.11
C SER A 36 11.80 9.88 40.88
N HIS A 37 10.96 10.89 41.09
CA HIS A 37 10.58 11.84 40.05
C HIS A 37 11.79 12.75 39.73
N LYS A 38 12.78 12.21 39.01
CA LYS A 38 13.80 13.07 38.40
C LYS A 38 13.17 13.71 37.17
N LYS A 39 13.04 15.04 37.20
CA LYS A 39 12.72 15.84 36.02
C LYS A 39 13.99 15.86 35.16
N TRP A 40 14.02 15.03 34.11
CA TRP A 40 15.10 15.05 33.13
C TRP A 40 14.74 16.08 32.07
N GLU A 41 15.61 17.06 31.85
CA GLU A 41 15.48 17.94 30.69
C GLU A 41 15.60 17.11 29.40
N LEU A 42 14.88 17.45 28.33
CA LEU A 42 15.01 16.76 27.03
C LEU A 42 16.49 16.67 26.57
N SER A 43 17.32 17.64 26.98
CA SER A 43 18.78 17.73 26.77
C SER A 43 19.58 16.56 27.39
N SER A 44 19.02 15.87 28.39
CA SER A 44 19.66 14.81 29.15
C SER A 44 19.25 13.38 28.75
N LEU A 45 18.32 13.24 27.80
CA LEU A 45 17.93 11.94 27.23
C LEU A 45 18.96 11.45 26.21
N PRO A 46 19.16 10.12 26.07
CA PRO A 46 19.95 9.55 24.98
C PRO A 46 19.45 10.02 23.61
N ASP A 47 20.37 10.37 22.71
CA ASP A 47 20.03 10.98 21.42
C ASP A 47 19.14 10.09 20.52
N TRP A 48 19.08 8.78 20.76
CA TRP A 48 18.19 7.86 20.04
C TRP A 48 16.71 7.95 20.48
N VAL A 49 16.43 8.50 21.67
CA VAL A 49 15.07 8.71 22.20
C VAL A 49 14.47 10.03 21.71
N ARG A 50 15.28 11.10 21.73
CA ARG A 50 14.86 12.49 21.52
C ARG A 50 14.01 12.72 20.25
N PRO A 51 14.28 12.09 19.08
CA PRO A 51 13.51 12.31 17.86
C PRO A 51 12.12 11.67 17.85
N ARG A 52 11.84 10.73 18.76
CA ARG A 52 10.63 9.88 18.74
C ARG A 52 9.54 10.34 19.71
N LEU A 53 9.80 11.37 20.49
CA LEU A 53 8.89 11.86 21.53
C LEU A 53 8.36 13.25 21.16
N ASP A 54 7.04 13.39 21.14
CA ASP A 54 6.41 14.72 21.10
C ASP A 54 6.61 15.37 22.48
N PRO A 55 7.34 16.50 22.58
CA PRO A 55 7.60 17.16 23.86
C PRO A 55 6.32 17.64 24.54
N ARG A 56 5.20 17.74 23.81
CA ARG A 56 3.88 18.15 24.33
C ARG A 56 3.05 16.98 24.88
N GLN A 57 3.53 15.74 24.75
CA GLN A 57 2.82 14.56 25.23
C GLN A 57 3.51 13.93 26.45
N PRO A 58 2.74 13.41 27.43
CA PRO A 58 3.31 12.60 28.49
C PRO A 58 3.93 11.30 27.93
N TRP A 59 5.11 10.93 28.39
CA TRP A 59 5.82 9.72 27.94
C TRP A 59 6.52 9.01 29.10
N ALA A 60 6.88 7.76 28.87
CA ALA A 60 7.61 6.91 29.80
C ALA A 60 8.75 6.17 29.09
N VAL A 61 9.86 5.92 29.81
CA VAL A 61 10.88 4.94 29.42
C VAL A 61 10.69 3.72 30.29
N ILE A 62 10.51 2.56 29.67
CA ILE A 62 10.29 1.30 30.37
C ILE A 62 11.61 0.51 30.57
N SER A 63 11.53 -0.62 31.24
CA SER A 63 12.66 -1.39 31.77
C SER A 63 13.58 -1.97 30.69
N ASP A 64 13.09 -2.11 29.47
CA ASP A 64 13.85 -2.53 28.28
C ASP A 64 14.40 -1.34 27.47
N HIS A 65 14.40 -0.15 28.08
CA HIS A 65 14.81 1.12 27.49
C HIS A 65 13.92 1.65 26.37
N HIS A 66 12.75 1.08 26.03
CA HIS A 66 11.89 1.72 25.04
C HIS A 66 11.20 2.98 25.61
N ALA A 67 11.15 4.05 24.82
CA ALA A 67 10.40 5.26 25.13
C ALA A 67 9.03 5.23 24.42
N MET A 68 7.94 5.49 25.14
CA MET A 68 6.58 5.47 24.60
C MET A 68 5.66 6.52 25.23
N PRO A 69 4.69 7.07 24.47
CA PRO A 69 3.60 7.86 25.03
C PRO A 69 2.85 7.11 26.14
N LEU A 70 2.56 7.79 27.24
CA LEU A 70 1.86 7.22 28.41
C LEU A 70 0.47 6.67 28.06
N GLN A 71 -0.17 7.23 27.03
CA GLN A 71 -1.46 6.77 26.53
C GLN A 71 -1.40 5.37 25.91
N LEU A 72 -0.23 4.92 25.44
CA LEU A 72 -0.04 3.56 24.91
C LEU A 72 0.09 2.53 26.04
N LEU A 73 0.67 2.91 27.18
CA LEU A 73 0.69 2.08 28.39
C LEU A 73 -0.73 1.79 28.91
N HIS A 74 -1.63 2.77 28.77
CA HIS A 74 -3.01 2.65 29.22
C HIS A 74 -3.88 1.75 28.32
N CYS A 75 -3.60 1.70 27.01
CA CYS A 75 -4.56 1.10 26.06
C CYS A 75 -4.19 -0.31 25.60
N CYS A 76 -2.91 -0.71 25.58
CA CYS A 76 -2.51 -1.91 24.82
C CYS A 76 -1.24 -2.66 25.29
N PHE A 77 -0.54 -2.23 26.35
CA PHE A 77 0.81 -2.73 26.61
C PHE A 77 0.92 -3.53 27.90
N ASP A 78 1.11 -4.85 27.80
CA ASP A 78 1.64 -5.69 28.88
C ASP A 78 3.15 -5.93 28.61
N PRO A 79 4.07 -5.43 29.48
CA PRO A 79 5.51 -5.58 29.30
C PRO A 79 6.00 -7.02 29.35
N HIS A 80 5.22 -7.96 29.91
CA HIS A 80 5.56 -9.38 29.98
C HIS A 80 5.04 -10.17 28.77
N VAL A 81 4.15 -9.57 27.96
CA VAL A 81 3.60 -10.20 26.77
C VAL A 81 4.17 -9.51 25.55
N SER A 82 5.25 -10.08 25.01
CA SER A 82 5.86 -9.76 23.71
C SER A 82 4.91 -9.91 22.49
N SER A 83 3.60 -10.08 22.72
CA SER A 83 2.59 -10.25 21.68
C SER A 83 1.20 -9.73 22.05
N TRP A 84 1.07 -8.50 22.53
CA TRP A 84 -0.23 -7.80 22.59
C TRP A 84 -1.04 -7.95 21.29
N GLN A 85 -0.35 -7.99 20.15
CA GLN A 85 -0.92 -8.33 18.84
C GLN A 85 -1.63 -9.69 18.80
N ARG A 86 -1.11 -10.76 19.43
CA ARG A 86 -1.76 -12.08 19.41
C ARG A 86 -3.09 -12.11 20.17
N ALA A 87 -3.19 -11.45 21.33
CA ALA A 87 -4.42 -11.40 22.12
C ALA A 87 -5.42 -10.37 21.58
N ALA A 88 -4.94 -9.17 21.22
CA ALA A 88 -5.78 -8.08 20.75
C ALA A 88 -6.33 -8.34 19.33
N ILE A 89 -5.51 -8.85 18.40
CA ILE A 89 -5.98 -9.09 17.02
C ILE A 89 -7.12 -10.10 17.01
N ALA A 90 -7.02 -11.23 17.73
CA ALA A 90 -8.11 -12.20 17.82
C ALA A 90 -9.38 -11.63 18.49
N THR A 91 -9.22 -10.72 19.45
CA THR A 91 -10.34 -10.11 20.18
C THR A 91 -11.05 -9.02 19.38
N PHE A 92 -10.30 -8.18 18.65
CA PHE A 92 -10.84 -7.06 17.85
C PHE A 92 -11.20 -7.45 16.42
N SER A 93 -10.67 -8.56 15.90
CA SER A 93 -10.97 -9.06 14.56
C SER A 93 -12.21 -9.96 14.59
N MET A 94 -13.38 -9.33 14.65
CA MET A 94 -14.65 -10.04 14.75
C MET A 94 -15.08 -10.63 13.41
N PHE A 95 -15.18 -11.95 13.35
CA PHE A 95 -15.84 -12.69 12.28
C PHE A 95 -17.35 -12.40 12.20
N PRO A 96 -17.99 -12.61 11.03
CA PRO A 96 -19.40 -12.25 10.80
C PRO A 96 -20.37 -12.76 11.87
N PRO A 97 -20.33 -14.03 12.32
CA PRO A 97 -21.28 -14.52 13.33
C PRO A 97 -21.13 -13.81 14.67
N ARG A 98 -19.88 -13.60 15.12
CA ARG A 98 -19.60 -12.91 16.38
C ARG A 98 -20.00 -11.43 16.31
N ARG A 99 -19.70 -10.76 15.20
CA ARG A 99 -20.08 -9.35 14.98
C ARG A 99 -21.59 -9.17 15.03
N LEU A 100 -22.35 -10.02 14.33
CA LEU A 100 -23.81 -9.95 14.33
C LEU A 100 -24.40 -10.22 15.70
N ARG A 101 -23.86 -11.19 16.45
CA ARG A 101 -24.29 -11.45 17.84
C ARG A 101 -24.15 -10.21 18.73
N HIS A 102 -23.03 -9.49 18.62
CA HIS A 102 -22.83 -8.25 19.36
C HIS A 102 -23.78 -7.13 18.90
N LEU A 103 -23.98 -6.96 17.58
CA LEU A 103 -24.91 -5.98 17.04
C LEU A 103 -26.35 -6.25 17.48
N GLN A 104 -26.80 -7.51 17.46
CA GLN A 104 -28.14 -7.88 17.94
C GLN A 104 -28.33 -7.56 19.42
N ARG A 105 -27.32 -7.80 20.27
CA ARG A 105 -27.38 -7.38 21.69
C ARG A 105 -27.52 -5.87 21.81
N TYR A 106 -26.73 -5.12 21.05
CA TYR A 106 -26.80 -3.66 21.04
C TYR A 106 -28.17 -3.15 20.57
N CYS A 107 -28.72 -3.70 19.48
CA CYS A 107 -30.04 -3.36 18.97
C CYS A 107 -31.15 -3.61 20.00
N ARG A 108 -31.09 -4.72 20.77
CA ARG A 108 -32.06 -4.99 21.84
C ARG A 108 -32.02 -3.95 22.95
N HIS A 109 -30.82 -3.60 23.43
CA HIS A 109 -30.65 -2.56 24.44
C HIS A 109 -31.12 -1.19 23.93
N LEU A 110 -30.73 -0.82 22.70
CA LEU A 110 -31.13 0.43 22.08
C LEU A 110 -32.66 0.51 21.88
N SER A 111 -33.29 -0.57 21.39
CA SER A 111 -34.76 -0.66 21.26
C SER A 111 -35.47 -0.47 22.60
N SER A 112 -34.92 -0.99 23.69
CA SER A 112 -35.49 -0.83 25.02
C SER A 112 -35.43 0.63 25.50
N GLY A 113 -34.30 1.31 25.29
CA GLY A 113 -34.13 2.71 25.70
C GLY A 113 -34.94 3.69 24.84
N LEU A 114 -34.92 3.50 23.52
CA LEU A 114 -35.62 4.37 22.56
C LEU A 114 -37.14 4.24 22.63
N ARG A 115 -37.67 3.11 23.11
CA ARG A 115 -39.12 2.93 23.33
C ARG A 115 -39.72 3.98 24.25
N GLY A 116 -38.98 4.42 25.28
CA GLY A 116 -39.41 5.50 26.17
C GLY A 116 -39.58 6.85 25.45
N TRP A 117 -39.00 7.00 24.26
CA TRP A 117 -39.06 8.17 23.41
C TRP A 117 -40.05 8.00 22.25
N GLY A 118 -40.83 6.91 22.24
CA GLY A 118 -41.75 6.56 21.15
C GLY A 118 -41.07 6.05 19.88
N ILE A 119 -39.74 5.90 19.87
CA ILE A 119 -38.98 5.45 18.70
C ILE A 119 -38.87 3.93 18.70
N ARG A 120 -39.29 3.30 17.60
CA ARG A 120 -39.14 1.85 17.38
C ARG A 120 -38.06 1.59 16.33
N LEU A 121 -37.09 0.75 16.68
CA LEU A 121 -36.14 0.21 15.70
C LEU A 121 -36.90 -0.79 14.80
N ALA A 122 -36.62 -0.75 13.49
CA ALA A 122 -37.13 -1.77 12.57
C ALA A 122 -36.59 -3.17 12.96
N GLU A 123 -37.39 -4.21 12.75
CA GLU A 123 -37.04 -5.59 13.13
C GLU A 123 -35.86 -6.14 12.32
N GLU A 124 -35.80 -5.78 11.04
CA GLU A 124 -34.70 -6.12 10.13
C GLU A 124 -34.22 -4.86 9.40
N PRO A 125 -33.52 -3.94 10.09
CA PRO A 125 -33.36 -2.58 9.60
C PRO A 125 -32.54 -2.49 8.31
N LEU A 126 -31.78 -3.54 7.93
CA LEU A 126 -30.80 -3.49 6.84
C LEU A 126 -30.59 -4.86 6.17
N ARG A 127 -31.66 -5.56 5.76
CA ARG A 127 -31.55 -6.64 4.76
C ARG A 127 -31.77 -6.06 3.38
N THR A 128 -30.85 -6.35 2.45
CA THR A 128 -31.03 -6.04 1.03
C THR A 128 -31.01 -7.32 0.22
N ARG A 129 -31.94 -7.42 -0.72
CA ARG A 129 -31.94 -8.44 -1.78
C ARG A 129 -31.45 -7.89 -3.12
N GLN A 130 -31.23 -6.57 -3.18
CA GLN A 130 -30.61 -5.91 -4.33
C GLN A 130 -29.11 -6.18 -4.28
N ILE A 131 -28.73 -7.33 -4.80
CA ILE A 131 -27.35 -7.75 -4.95
C ILE A 131 -27.14 -8.12 -6.41
N SER A 132 -26.00 -7.75 -6.96
CA SER A 132 -25.51 -8.31 -8.22
C SER A 132 -24.14 -8.92 -7.97
N VAL A 133 -23.78 -9.89 -8.80
CA VAL A 133 -22.46 -10.52 -8.75
C VAL A 133 -21.82 -10.27 -10.10
N LEU A 134 -20.75 -9.48 -10.10
CA LEU A 134 -19.96 -9.22 -11.29
C LEU A 134 -19.16 -10.48 -11.65
N PRO A 135 -18.94 -10.75 -12.95
CA PRO A 135 -18.14 -11.88 -13.38
C PRO A 135 -16.71 -11.77 -12.84
N VAL A 136 -16.11 -12.91 -12.53
CA VAL A 136 -14.71 -12.98 -12.11
C VAL A 136 -13.84 -12.73 -13.34
N PRO A 137 -12.94 -11.73 -13.31
CA PRO A 137 -12.11 -11.41 -14.46
C PRO A 137 -11.22 -12.59 -14.86
N GLU A 138 -11.14 -12.86 -16.16
CA GLU A 138 -10.26 -13.89 -16.68
C GLU A 138 -8.80 -13.42 -16.63
N LYS A 139 -7.96 -14.20 -15.94
CA LYS A 139 -6.52 -13.94 -15.93
C LYS A 139 -5.88 -14.62 -17.13
N ILE A 140 -5.33 -13.81 -18.03
CA ILE A 140 -4.54 -14.30 -19.16
C ILE A 140 -3.20 -14.75 -18.60
N VAL A 141 -3.07 -16.05 -18.38
CA VAL A 141 -1.77 -16.67 -18.23
C VAL A 141 -1.16 -16.67 -19.63
N SER A 142 -0.22 -15.74 -19.89
CA SER A 142 0.62 -15.83 -21.08
C SER A 142 1.17 -17.26 -21.11
N ARG A 143 0.73 -18.08 -22.06
CA ARG A 143 1.22 -19.43 -22.28
C ARG A 143 2.66 -19.37 -22.80
N SER A 144 3.61 -18.92 -21.98
CA SER A 144 4.89 -19.58 -21.98
C SER A 144 4.64 -20.94 -21.33
N LYS A 145 5.01 -22.02 -22.02
CA LYS A 145 4.83 -23.41 -21.58
C LYS A 145 5.16 -23.55 -20.07
N PRO A 146 4.40 -24.36 -19.31
CA PRO A 146 4.69 -24.59 -17.91
C PRO A 146 5.97 -25.43 -17.81
N GLN A 147 7.14 -24.79 -17.80
CA GLN A 147 8.29 -25.38 -17.16
C GLN A 147 8.07 -25.23 -15.66
N SER A 148 7.59 -26.33 -15.09
CA SER A 148 7.74 -26.78 -13.71
C SER A 148 8.32 -25.76 -12.72
N LEU A 149 7.57 -25.51 -11.65
CA LEU A 149 8.02 -24.92 -10.40
C LEU A 149 9.05 -25.82 -9.68
N LEU A 150 10.20 -26.08 -10.31
CA LEU A 150 11.38 -26.68 -9.70
C LEU A 150 12.65 -25.86 -10.04
N PRO A 151 13.61 -25.78 -9.12
CA PRO A 151 14.79 -24.94 -9.29
C PRO A 151 15.77 -25.63 -10.25
N LEU A 152 16.02 -25.01 -11.40
CA LEU A 152 17.18 -25.37 -12.23
C LEU A 152 18.00 -24.11 -12.56
N PRO A 153 19.35 -24.24 -12.54
CA PRO A 153 20.29 -23.15 -12.70
C PRO A 153 20.32 -22.67 -14.15
N PHE A 154 20.65 -21.40 -14.31
CA PHE A 154 20.79 -20.76 -15.61
C PHE A 154 21.91 -21.44 -16.44
N SER A 155 21.56 -21.94 -17.63
CA SER A 155 22.51 -22.14 -18.72
C SER A 155 22.03 -21.35 -19.94
N LEU A 156 22.55 -20.13 -20.10
CA LEU A 156 22.53 -19.38 -21.36
C LEU A 156 23.50 -20.09 -22.32
N PRO A 157 23.02 -20.80 -23.36
CA PRO A 157 22.96 -20.16 -24.67
C PRO A 157 21.79 -20.59 -25.59
N GLN A 158 20.83 -21.40 -25.15
CA GLN A 158 19.79 -21.93 -26.05
C GLN A 158 18.56 -21.02 -26.25
N GLN A 159 18.40 -19.95 -25.46
CA GLN A 159 17.29 -19.00 -25.64
C GLN A 159 17.53 -17.98 -26.77
N GLN A 160 18.78 -17.81 -27.23
CA GLN A 160 19.09 -16.89 -28.32
C GLN A 160 18.80 -17.50 -29.71
N ALA A 161 18.84 -18.83 -29.86
CA ALA A 161 18.59 -19.48 -31.15
C ALA A 161 17.10 -19.51 -31.56
N LEU A 162 16.17 -19.46 -30.59
CA LEU A 162 14.73 -19.46 -30.87
C LEU A 162 14.17 -18.06 -31.20
N LEU A 163 14.89 -16.99 -30.87
CA LEU A 163 14.49 -15.60 -31.16
C LEU A 163 14.82 -15.15 -32.59
N GLN A 164 15.60 -15.92 -33.35
CA GLN A 164 16.01 -15.55 -34.72
C GLN A 164 15.08 -16.07 -35.83
N SER A 165 14.06 -16.88 -35.52
CA SER A 165 13.20 -17.51 -36.54
C SER A 165 11.82 -16.88 -36.75
N CYS A 166 11.45 -15.87 -35.97
CA CYS A 166 10.17 -15.17 -36.14
C CYS A 166 10.40 -13.71 -36.54
N GLY A 167 10.53 -13.48 -37.85
CA GLY A 167 10.49 -12.15 -38.42
C GLY A 167 9.15 -11.48 -38.14
N GLY A 168 9.17 -10.42 -37.33
CA GLY A 168 7.99 -9.65 -36.97
C GLY A 168 8.17 -8.94 -35.63
N ILE A 169 8.55 -7.66 -35.72
CA ILE A 169 8.70 -6.63 -34.67
C ILE A 169 7.91 -6.93 -33.38
N ALA A 170 8.55 -7.55 -32.41
CA ALA A 170 8.16 -7.53 -31.00
C ALA A 170 9.44 -7.56 -30.16
N SER A 171 9.86 -6.39 -29.67
CA SER A 171 10.97 -6.28 -28.73
C SER A 171 10.65 -7.12 -27.49
N SER A 172 11.31 -8.26 -27.33
CA SER A 172 11.17 -9.10 -26.13
C SER A 172 11.88 -8.42 -24.97
N VAL A 173 11.19 -7.49 -24.30
CA VAL A 173 11.74 -6.71 -23.20
C VAL A 173 11.71 -7.53 -21.90
N ALA A 174 12.84 -7.61 -21.19
CA ALA A 174 12.98 -8.38 -19.97
C ALA A 174 11.97 -7.95 -18.88
N SER A 175 11.15 -8.89 -18.41
CA SER A 175 10.23 -8.72 -17.27
C SER A 175 10.91 -8.94 -15.91
N PHE A 176 12.25 -8.95 -15.90
CA PHE A 176 13.09 -9.20 -14.74
C PHE A 176 14.43 -8.44 -14.90
N PRO A 177 15.09 -8.00 -13.81
CA PRO A 177 16.41 -7.37 -13.89
C PRO A 177 17.43 -8.28 -14.57
N THR A 178 18.30 -7.69 -15.38
CA THR A 178 19.49 -8.34 -15.93
C THR A 178 20.66 -8.27 -14.96
N THR A 179 20.72 -7.20 -14.15
CA THR A 179 21.72 -7.04 -13.09
C THR A 179 21.04 -6.95 -11.73
N VAL A 180 21.42 -7.84 -10.81
CA VAL A 180 20.99 -7.80 -9.41
C VAL A 180 22.23 -7.63 -8.54
N VAL A 181 22.21 -6.61 -7.68
CA VAL A 181 23.21 -6.37 -6.64
C VAL A 181 22.60 -6.66 -5.28
N ILE A 182 23.31 -7.42 -4.45
CA ILE A 182 22.92 -7.70 -3.07
C ILE A 182 23.82 -6.90 -2.14
N LEU A 183 23.23 -5.98 -1.38
CA LEU A 183 23.98 -5.07 -0.50
C LEU A 183 23.48 -5.20 0.94
N GLY A 184 24.32 -5.77 1.79
CA GLY A 184 24.13 -5.76 3.24
C GLY A 184 24.68 -4.46 3.83
N VAL A 185 23.91 -3.77 4.66
CA VAL A 185 24.38 -2.60 5.40
C VAL A 185 24.26 -2.89 6.89
N ALA A 186 25.41 -3.10 7.52
CA ALA A 186 25.53 -3.33 8.95
C ALA A 186 26.09 -2.05 9.60
N GLY A 187 25.20 -1.11 9.91
CA GLY A 187 25.58 0.15 10.54
C GLY A 187 26.20 -0.05 11.92
N SER A 188 26.87 0.99 12.44
CA SER A 188 27.58 0.98 13.75
C SER A 188 26.72 0.61 14.98
N ARG A 189 25.40 0.57 14.82
CA ARG A 189 24.43 0.19 15.85
C ARG A 189 24.09 -1.30 15.87
N CYS A 190 24.51 -2.05 14.85
CA CYS A 190 24.27 -3.49 14.76
C CYS A 190 25.22 -4.23 15.71
N SER A 191 24.69 -5.18 16.47
CA SER A 191 25.50 -6.15 17.20
C SER A 191 26.23 -7.10 16.23
N SER A 192 27.29 -7.77 16.71
CA SER A 192 28.01 -8.78 15.91
C SER A 192 27.08 -9.84 15.33
N GLU A 193 26.11 -10.32 16.11
CA GLU A 193 25.12 -11.31 15.65
C GLU A 193 24.25 -10.77 14.51
N GLU A 194 23.84 -9.50 14.59
CA GLU A 194 23.05 -8.85 13.55
C GLU A 194 23.85 -8.66 12.26
N THR A 195 25.11 -8.25 12.38
CA THR A 195 26.05 -8.13 11.26
C THR A 195 26.26 -9.47 10.56
N ASP A 196 26.52 -10.54 11.32
CA ASP A 196 26.66 -11.89 10.78
C ASP A 196 25.38 -12.35 10.08
N ARG A 197 24.22 -12.02 10.64
CA ARG A 197 22.91 -12.35 10.07
C ARG A 197 22.65 -11.59 8.77
N ILE A 198 23.01 -10.31 8.69
CA ILE A 198 22.96 -9.52 7.46
C ILE A 198 23.85 -10.16 6.39
N ALA A 199 25.13 -10.39 6.71
CA ALA A 199 26.09 -10.97 5.78
C ALA A 199 25.67 -12.36 5.28
N LEU A 200 25.18 -13.22 6.18
CA LEU A 200 24.67 -14.54 5.84
C LEU A 200 23.43 -14.47 4.94
N THR A 201 22.51 -13.54 5.21
CA THR A 201 21.34 -13.32 4.36
C THR A 201 21.78 -12.85 2.98
N ALA A 202 22.73 -11.91 2.91
CA ALA A 202 23.27 -11.38 1.65
C ALA A 202 23.88 -12.49 0.78
N ARG A 203 24.76 -13.32 1.36
CA ARG A 203 25.36 -14.47 0.65
C ARG A 203 24.31 -15.45 0.12
N ARG A 204 23.32 -15.82 0.94
CA ARG A 204 22.25 -16.73 0.53
C ARG A 204 21.41 -16.16 -0.62
N MET A 205 21.11 -14.86 -0.58
CA MET A 205 20.40 -14.19 -1.66
C MET A 205 21.25 -14.09 -2.92
N ALA A 206 22.55 -13.82 -2.79
CA ALA A 206 23.47 -13.80 -3.90
C ALA A 206 23.46 -15.15 -4.64
N THR A 207 23.53 -16.26 -3.91
CA THR A 207 23.40 -17.60 -4.51
C THR A 207 22.04 -17.83 -5.17
N TYR A 208 20.94 -17.39 -4.55
CA TYR A 208 19.60 -17.57 -5.13
C TYR A 208 19.41 -16.77 -6.44
N PHE A 209 19.98 -15.58 -6.53
CA PHE A 209 19.88 -14.69 -7.69
C PHE A 209 21.04 -14.83 -8.69
N ASN A 210 21.97 -15.78 -8.48
CA ASN A 210 23.22 -15.92 -9.25
C ASN A 210 24.01 -14.60 -9.33
N ALA A 211 24.14 -13.92 -8.19
CA ALA A 211 24.74 -12.61 -8.02
C ALA A 211 25.98 -12.67 -7.10
N GLU A 212 26.71 -13.79 -7.08
CA GLU A 212 27.90 -14.00 -6.23
C GLU A 212 29.01 -12.99 -6.50
N ASN A 213 29.11 -12.47 -7.73
CA ASN A 213 30.06 -11.42 -8.10
C ASN A 213 29.53 -10.00 -7.81
N ASN A 214 28.31 -9.88 -7.30
CA ASN A 214 27.60 -8.63 -7.06
C ASN A 214 26.99 -8.59 -5.65
N VAL A 215 27.70 -9.13 -4.67
CA VAL A 215 27.33 -9.08 -3.25
C VAL A 215 28.38 -8.34 -2.44
N ALA A 216 27.95 -7.46 -1.55
CA ALA A 216 28.80 -6.80 -0.58
C ALA A 216 28.09 -6.63 0.76
N CYS A 217 28.86 -6.58 1.84
CA CYS A 217 28.39 -6.16 3.16
C CYS A 217 29.26 -4.99 3.60
N VAL A 218 28.65 -3.84 3.84
CA VAL A 218 29.33 -2.58 4.18
C VAL A 218 28.91 -2.08 5.56
N GLU A 219 29.75 -1.24 6.15
CA GLU A 219 29.62 -0.80 7.55
C GLU A 219 28.77 0.47 7.71
N SER A 220 28.36 1.13 6.62
CA SER A 220 27.52 2.32 6.66
C SER A 220 26.72 2.53 5.37
N GLU A 221 25.69 3.36 5.46
CA GLU A 221 24.91 3.82 4.30
C GLU A 221 25.74 4.68 3.33
N GLU A 222 26.73 5.44 3.80
CA GLU A 222 27.65 6.17 2.92
C GLU A 222 28.49 5.21 2.07
N ALA A 223 29.04 4.17 2.71
CA ALA A 223 29.76 3.12 2.00
C ALA A 223 28.85 2.38 1.01
N ALA A 224 27.56 2.22 1.35
CA ALA A 224 26.56 1.63 0.47
C ALA A 224 26.34 2.48 -0.81
N VAL A 225 26.24 3.80 -0.66
CA VAL A 225 26.12 4.72 -1.81
C VAL A 225 27.38 4.72 -2.66
N CYS A 226 28.57 4.78 -2.06
CA CYS A 226 29.84 4.69 -2.79
C CYS A 226 29.94 3.38 -3.57
N PHE A 227 29.60 2.25 -2.94
CA PHE A 227 29.58 0.95 -3.62
C PHE A 227 28.63 0.94 -4.83
N VAL A 228 27.42 1.48 -4.68
CA VAL A 228 26.45 1.58 -5.78
C VAL A 228 27.04 2.40 -6.93
N ILE A 229 27.67 3.54 -6.64
CA ILE A 229 28.27 4.41 -7.65
C ILE A 229 29.41 3.69 -8.38
N GLU A 230 30.39 3.18 -7.65
CA GLU A 230 31.59 2.55 -8.23
C GLU A 230 31.25 1.27 -9.02
N ARG A 231 30.28 0.49 -8.53
CA ARG A 231 29.94 -0.80 -9.12
C ARG A 231 29.01 -0.69 -10.32
N LEU A 232 28.05 0.24 -10.28
CA LEU A 232 26.94 0.29 -11.24
C LEU A 232 27.02 1.46 -12.22
N LEU A 233 27.81 2.49 -11.92
CA LEU A 233 27.94 3.65 -12.79
C LEU A 233 29.27 3.64 -13.54
N GLU A 234 29.28 4.31 -14.69
CA GLU A 234 30.46 4.60 -15.49
C GLU A 234 30.53 6.11 -15.80
N PRO A 235 31.73 6.69 -15.89
CA PRO A 235 31.88 8.07 -16.35
C PRO A 235 31.39 8.18 -17.79
N THR A 236 30.59 9.21 -18.13
CA THR A 236 30.38 9.54 -19.55
C THR A 236 31.64 10.18 -20.10
N ALA A 237 32.09 9.68 -21.26
CA ALA A 237 33.11 10.35 -22.03
C ALA A 237 32.56 11.70 -22.50
N VAL A 238 33.18 12.79 -22.06
CA VAL A 238 32.96 14.12 -22.62
C VAL A 238 33.55 14.07 -24.03
N MET A 239 32.73 14.30 -25.07
CA MET A 239 33.32 14.64 -26.37
C MET A 239 34.11 15.93 -26.16
N GLU A 240 35.42 15.87 -26.38
CA GLU A 240 36.33 17.00 -26.30
C GLU A 240 35.87 18.10 -27.28
N GLY A 241 35.01 18.99 -26.80
CA GLY A 241 34.85 20.34 -27.32
C GLY A 241 35.80 21.22 -26.53
N GLU A 242 36.83 21.73 -27.21
CA GLU A 242 37.79 22.66 -26.64
C GLU A 242 37.08 23.90 -26.10
N GLY A 243 37.30 24.21 -24.83
CA GLY A 243 36.96 25.50 -24.23
C GLY A 243 35.85 25.45 -23.18
N GLU A 244 36.30 25.70 -21.94
CA GLU A 244 35.52 26.24 -20.81
C GLU A 244 34.80 25.26 -19.85
N GLU A 245 35.16 25.46 -18.58
CA GLU A 245 34.63 24.92 -17.31
C GLU A 245 34.35 23.41 -17.19
N LYS A 246 35.26 22.72 -16.49
CA LYS A 246 35.11 21.36 -15.97
C LYS A 246 33.93 21.27 -14.99
N VAL A 247 32.71 21.13 -15.52
CA VAL A 247 31.57 20.56 -14.82
C VAL A 247 31.81 19.04 -14.66
N PRO A 248 31.55 18.41 -13.50
CA PRO A 248 31.86 17.00 -13.28
C PRO A 248 31.22 16.09 -14.35
N SER A 249 31.98 15.11 -14.83
CA SER A 249 31.54 14.11 -15.81
C SER A 249 30.22 13.48 -15.38
N ALA A 250 29.15 13.63 -16.18
CA ALA A 250 27.88 12.98 -15.87
C ALA A 250 28.12 11.46 -15.76
N MET A 251 27.59 10.81 -14.72
CA MET A 251 27.72 9.36 -14.59
C MET A 251 26.53 8.68 -15.26
N ARG A 252 26.78 7.64 -16.05
CA ARG A 252 25.74 6.81 -16.69
C ARG A 252 25.63 5.46 -16.00
N LEU A 253 24.43 4.93 -15.91
CA LEU A 253 24.18 3.57 -15.42
C LEU A 253 24.62 2.54 -16.46
N ARG A 254 25.47 1.59 -16.07
CA ARG A 254 25.99 0.53 -16.96
C ARG A 254 24.89 -0.36 -17.54
N ASP A 255 23.87 -0.65 -16.74
CA ASP A 255 22.72 -1.46 -17.13
C ASP A 255 21.40 -0.82 -16.64
N ILE A 256 20.55 -0.40 -17.57
CA ILE A 256 19.23 0.22 -17.31
C ILE A 256 18.24 -0.72 -16.62
N ASN A 257 18.53 -2.02 -16.55
CA ASN A 257 17.72 -3.04 -15.90
C ASN A 257 18.39 -3.55 -14.62
N THR A 258 18.97 -2.65 -13.85
CA THR A 258 19.62 -2.96 -12.56
C THR A 258 18.66 -2.86 -11.38
N ALA A 259 18.75 -3.83 -10.47
CA ALA A 259 18.10 -3.81 -9.16
C ALA A 259 19.12 -3.96 -8.02
N VAL A 260 18.86 -3.28 -6.90
CA VAL A 260 19.63 -3.41 -5.66
C VAL A 260 18.72 -3.98 -4.58
N ILE A 261 19.12 -5.11 -3.98
CA ILE A 261 18.48 -5.67 -2.80
C ILE A 261 19.29 -5.22 -1.58
N LEU A 262 18.72 -4.30 -0.82
CA LEU A 262 19.31 -3.72 0.39
C LEU A 262 18.85 -4.51 1.63
N ILE A 263 19.79 -5.04 2.40
CA ILE A 263 19.54 -5.82 3.61
C ILE A 263 20.06 -5.03 4.82
N THR A 264 19.16 -4.60 5.69
CA THR A 264 19.50 -3.78 6.88
C THR A 264 18.56 -4.09 8.03
N MET A 265 18.99 -3.82 9.27
CA MET A 265 18.13 -3.87 10.45
C MET A 265 17.19 -2.67 10.55
N GLU A 266 17.47 -1.57 9.83
CA GLU A 266 16.73 -0.31 9.94
C GLU A 266 16.11 0.14 8.59
N PRO A 267 15.22 -0.66 7.97
CA PRO A 267 14.73 -0.42 6.59
C PRO A 267 14.00 0.92 6.41
N ASP A 268 13.48 1.52 7.48
CA ASP A 268 12.76 2.79 7.48
C ASP A 268 13.56 3.96 8.08
N SER A 269 14.87 3.79 8.33
CA SER A 269 15.72 4.88 8.85
C SER A 269 15.94 5.98 7.81
N ARG A 270 16.29 7.19 8.28
CA ARG A 270 16.63 8.32 7.41
C ARG A 270 17.81 8.00 6.48
N ALA A 271 18.82 7.31 7.00
CA ALA A 271 20.00 6.92 6.23
C ALA A 271 19.65 5.88 5.15
N THR A 272 18.86 4.86 5.48
CA THR A 272 18.42 3.87 4.49
C THR A 272 17.54 4.50 3.40
N ARG A 273 16.65 5.44 3.76
CA ARG A 273 15.86 6.21 2.78
C ARG A 273 16.74 7.04 1.83
N TRP A 274 17.87 7.56 2.31
CA TRP A 274 18.84 8.23 1.45
C TRP A 274 19.46 7.28 0.42
N VAL A 275 19.89 6.07 0.82
CA VAL A 275 20.39 5.04 -0.11
C VAL A 275 19.35 4.71 -1.18
N ILE A 276 18.08 4.57 -0.79
CA ILE A 276 16.96 4.31 -1.71
C ILE A 276 16.77 5.49 -2.68
N ALA A 277 16.82 6.73 -2.19
CA ALA A 277 16.68 7.93 -3.00
C ALA A 277 17.83 8.07 -4.02
N GLU A 278 19.07 7.79 -3.63
CA GLU A 278 20.23 7.76 -4.52
C GLU A 278 20.07 6.71 -5.62
N CYS A 279 19.65 5.48 -5.26
CA CYS A 279 19.37 4.43 -6.24
C CYS A 279 18.33 4.89 -7.27
N LEU A 280 17.18 5.39 -6.82
CA LEU A 280 16.09 5.83 -7.69
C LEU A 280 16.50 7.00 -8.60
N SER A 281 17.25 7.97 -8.07
CA SER A 281 17.73 9.13 -8.83
C SER A 281 18.71 8.74 -9.94
N ARG A 282 19.37 7.59 -9.78
CA ARG A 282 20.33 7.02 -10.74
C ARG A 282 19.70 6.00 -11.69
N GLY A 283 18.39 5.77 -11.60
CA GLY A 283 17.68 4.79 -12.43
C GLY A 283 17.87 3.34 -11.98
N ILE A 284 18.25 3.10 -10.72
CA ILE A 284 18.40 1.78 -10.11
C ILE A 284 17.14 1.48 -9.30
N LEU A 285 16.63 0.24 -9.38
CA LEU A 285 15.44 -0.19 -8.64
C LEU A 285 15.81 -0.82 -7.28
N PRO A 286 15.54 -0.15 -6.14
CA PRO A 286 15.85 -0.71 -4.83
C PRO A 286 14.72 -1.58 -4.26
N VAL A 287 15.11 -2.61 -3.53
CA VAL A 287 14.25 -3.43 -2.66
C VAL A 287 14.91 -3.50 -1.28
N CYS A 288 14.31 -2.91 -0.26
CA CYS A 288 14.85 -2.94 1.10
C CYS A 288 14.12 -4.00 1.95
N ILE A 289 14.89 -4.82 2.67
CA ILE A 289 14.37 -5.91 3.50
C ILE A 289 15.13 -6.06 4.81
N LEU A 290 14.46 -6.66 5.79
CA LEU A 290 15.09 -7.16 7.02
C LEU A 290 15.86 -8.47 6.74
N PRO A 291 16.96 -8.73 7.47
CA PRO A 291 17.68 -9.98 7.34
C PRO A 291 16.84 -11.18 7.81
N ALA A 292 17.10 -12.35 7.24
CA ALA A 292 16.33 -13.54 7.53
C ALA A 292 16.69 -14.10 8.92
N THR A 293 15.68 -14.49 9.71
CA THR A 293 15.91 -15.11 11.02
C THR A 293 16.22 -16.61 10.94
N THR A 294 15.84 -17.27 9.85
CA THR A 294 16.09 -18.71 9.62
C THR A 294 16.34 -18.99 8.14
N ALA A 295 16.90 -20.16 7.82
CA ALA A 295 17.10 -20.59 6.43
C ALA A 295 15.78 -20.74 5.64
N ALA A 296 14.76 -21.33 6.26
CA ALA A 296 13.43 -21.44 5.65
C ALA A 296 12.83 -20.05 5.35
N ARG A 297 12.99 -19.09 6.27
CA ARG A 297 12.53 -17.71 6.05
C ARG A 297 13.32 -17.01 4.95
N ALA A 298 14.62 -17.28 4.81
CA ALA A 298 15.45 -16.75 3.74
C ALA A 298 14.94 -17.20 2.36
N SER A 299 14.58 -18.48 2.19
CA SER A 299 14.01 -19.01 0.94
C SER A 299 12.68 -18.32 0.58
N ILE A 300 11.78 -18.17 1.57
CA ILE A 300 10.51 -17.45 1.38
C ILE A 300 10.75 -15.99 0.98
N LEU A 301 11.71 -15.31 1.63
CA LEU A 301 12.09 -13.93 1.30
C LEU A 301 12.59 -13.84 -0.14
N CYS A 302 13.47 -14.74 -0.58
CA CYS A 302 13.96 -14.79 -1.96
C CYS A 302 12.81 -14.94 -2.97
N GLY A 303 11.87 -15.86 -2.72
CA GLY A 303 10.68 -16.04 -3.56
C GLY A 303 9.77 -14.81 -3.61
N ASN A 304 9.62 -14.12 -2.48
CA ASN A 304 8.86 -12.86 -2.40
C ASN A 304 9.54 -11.73 -3.17
N ILE A 305 10.84 -11.54 -2.98
CA ILE A 305 11.63 -10.51 -3.68
C ILE A 305 11.65 -10.78 -5.17
N ARG A 306 11.79 -12.03 -5.61
CA ARG A 306 11.71 -12.38 -7.04
C ARG A 306 10.38 -11.94 -7.66
N ARG A 307 9.25 -12.18 -6.97
CA ARG A 307 7.94 -11.71 -7.42
C ARG A 307 7.83 -10.18 -7.40
N GLN A 308 8.39 -9.54 -6.39
CA GLN A 308 8.40 -8.08 -6.31
C GLN A 308 9.23 -7.46 -7.45
N LEU A 309 10.42 -7.98 -7.72
CA LEU A 309 11.26 -7.55 -8.84
C LEU A 309 10.55 -7.74 -10.18
N PHE A 310 9.91 -8.88 -10.39
CA PHE A 310 9.10 -9.10 -11.59
C PHE A 310 8.02 -8.03 -11.77
N ASN A 311 7.27 -7.73 -10.70
CA ASN A 311 6.23 -6.69 -10.75
C ASN A 311 6.81 -5.28 -10.94
N LYS A 312 7.95 -4.95 -10.30
CA LYS A 312 8.63 -3.65 -10.42
C LYS A 312 9.29 -3.47 -11.79
N PHE A 313 9.64 -4.55 -12.49
CA PHE A 313 10.22 -4.49 -13.85
C PHE A 313 9.19 -4.64 -14.96
N GLU A 314 7.95 -5.00 -14.60
CA GLU A 314 6.84 -5.02 -15.53
C GLU A 314 6.62 -3.64 -16.13
N ARG A 315 6.53 -3.60 -17.47
CA ARG A 315 6.27 -2.38 -18.23
C ARG A 315 4.81 -2.24 -18.64
N ASP A 316 4.08 -3.34 -18.71
CA ASP A 316 2.64 -3.35 -18.92
C ASP A 316 1.90 -3.31 -17.57
N PRO A 317 1.39 -2.14 -17.12
CA PRO A 317 0.70 -2.02 -15.85
C PRO A 317 -0.63 -2.79 -15.78
N LEU A 318 -1.13 -3.31 -16.90
CA LEU A 318 -2.38 -4.07 -17.00
C LEU A 318 -2.13 -5.55 -17.30
N ARG A 319 -0.87 -6.01 -17.21
CA ARG A 319 -0.49 -7.39 -17.55
C ARG A 319 -1.39 -8.42 -16.87
N GLY A 320 -1.78 -9.40 -17.67
CA GLY A 320 -2.52 -10.58 -17.23
C GLY A 320 -4.03 -10.41 -17.27
N VAL A 321 -4.54 -9.32 -17.83
CA VAL A 321 -5.96 -9.07 -18.06
C VAL A 321 -6.14 -8.39 -19.41
N ASP A 322 -7.11 -8.83 -20.21
CA ASP A 322 -7.53 -8.11 -21.41
C ASP A 322 -8.74 -7.25 -21.08
N LEU A 323 -8.49 -5.95 -20.89
CA LEU A 323 -9.54 -5.00 -20.53
C LEU A 323 -10.64 -4.87 -21.59
N ALA A 324 -10.31 -4.97 -22.89
CA ALA A 324 -11.32 -4.85 -23.94
C ALA A 324 -12.24 -6.07 -23.98
N LYS A 325 -11.73 -7.26 -23.64
CA LYS A 325 -12.56 -8.46 -23.49
C LYS A 325 -13.48 -8.36 -22.28
N GLU A 326 -12.95 -7.88 -21.15
CA GLU A 326 -13.69 -7.78 -19.89
C GLU A 326 -14.71 -6.64 -19.85
N VAL A 327 -14.43 -5.55 -20.59
CA VAL A 327 -15.28 -4.36 -20.71
C VAL A 327 -15.34 -3.93 -22.19
N PRO A 328 -16.25 -4.50 -23.00
CA PRO A 328 -16.26 -4.29 -24.45
C PRO A 328 -16.47 -2.84 -24.90
N VAL A 329 -17.14 -2.00 -24.11
CA VAL A 329 -17.40 -0.60 -24.49
C VAL A 329 -16.12 0.24 -24.62
N ILE A 330 -15.04 -0.18 -23.95
CA ILE A 330 -13.73 0.50 -24.04
C ILE A 330 -12.84 -0.06 -25.15
N ALA A 331 -13.30 -1.07 -25.88
CA ALA A 331 -12.53 -1.71 -26.92
C ALA A 331 -12.19 -0.70 -28.04
N GLY A 332 -10.89 -0.53 -28.28
CA GLY A 332 -10.38 0.35 -29.32
C GLY A 332 -10.35 1.84 -28.97
N LEU A 333 -10.77 2.23 -27.78
CA LEU A 333 -10.62 3.58 -27.23
C LEU A 333 -9.23 3.76 -26.60
N ARG A 334 -8.73 5.00 -26.61
CA ARG A 334 -7.58 5.44 -25.81
C ARG A 334 -8.09 5.87 -24.44
N MET A 335 -7.94 4.97 -23.47
CA MET A 335 -8.45 5.18 -22.11
C MET A 335 -7.32 5.63 -21.19
N LEU A 336 -7.56 6.63 -20.35
CA LEU A 336 -6.66 6.98 -19.25
C LEU A 336 -7.35 6.71 -17.90
N PHE A 337 -6.83 5.74 -17.14
CA PHE A 337 -7.30 5.45 -15.79
C PHE A 337 -6.41 6.15 -14.77
N VAL A 338 -6.93 7.11 -14.02
CA VAL A 338 -6.17 7.89 -13.05
C VAL A 338 -6.55 7.50 -11.63
N GLY A 339 -5.55 7.17 -10.82
CA GLY A 339 -5.68 6.99 -9.38
C GLY A 339 -5.14 8.21 -8.66
N VAL A 340 -5.86 8.67 -7.65
CA VAL A 340 -5.44 9.81 -6.81
C VAL A 340 -5.49 9.38 -5.34
N ASP A 341 -4.42 9.66 -4.60
CA ASP A 341 -4.39 9.53 -3.14
C ASP A 341 -3.54 10.63 -2.51
N ALA A 342 -3.92 11.05 -1.30
CA ALA A 342 -3.19 12.03 -0.52
C ALA A 342 -3.13 11.60 0.95
N CYS A 343 -1.93 11.71 1.53
CA CYS A 343 -1.65 11.52 2.93
C CYS A 343 -1.43 12.88 3.58
N HIS A 344 -2.16 13.15 4.66
CA HIS A 344 -2.06 14.41 5.38
C HIS A 344 -1.54 14.16 6.78
N THR A 345 -0.51 14.90 7.16
CA THR A 345 -0.07 15.11 8.54
C THR A 345 -0.50 16.51 9.00
N ASN A 346 -0.24 16.84 10.27
CA ASN A 346 -0.59 18.16 10.81
C ASN A 346 0.15 19.32 10.12
N ALA A 347 1.32 19.06 9.53
CA ALA A 347 2.18 20.08 8.93
C ALA A 347 2.39 19.90 7.41
N ILE A 348 2.23 18.69 6.89
CA ILE A 348 2.62 18.34 5.52
C ILE A 348 1.49 17.56 4.87
N SER A 349 1.24 17.83 3.60
CA SER A 349 0.42 16.97 2.75
C SER A 349 1.29 16.40 1.63
N THR A 350 1.28 15.08 1.50
CA THR A 350 1.94 14.34 0.42
C THR A 350 0.87 13.71 -0.43
N GLY A 351 0.98 13.79 -1.74
CA GLY A 351 0.01 13.16 -2.63
C GLY A 351 0.66 12.51 -3.83
N ALA A 352 -0.12 11.66 -4.49
CA ALA A 352 0.27 10.96 -5.70
C ALA A 352 -0.88 10.88 -6.70
N VAL A 353 -0.51 10.99 -7.98
CA VAL A 353 -1.39 10.74 -9.12
C VAL A 353 -0.72 9.68 -9.98
N VAL A 354 -1.44 8.62 -10.30
CA VAL A 354 -0.97 7.56 -11.19
C VAL A 354 -1.95 7.37 -12.32
N GLY A 355 -1.53 7.70 -13.54
CA GLY A 355 -2.22 7.40 -14.78
C GLY A 355 -1.79 6.05 -15.35
N ILE A 356 -2.76 5.27 -15.80
CA ILE A 356 -2.54 4.08 -16.63
C ILE A 356 -3.24 4.34 -17.96
N LEU A 357 -2.43 4.56 -18.99
CA LEU A 357 -2.88 4.78 -20.36
C LEU A 357 -3.03 3.42 -21.04
N TYR A 358 -4.22 3.12 -21.55
CA TYR A 358 -4.56 1.93 -22.29
C TYR A 358 -4.82 2.30 -23.75
N THR A 359 -4.06 1.69 -24.66
CA THR A 359 -4.15 1.94 -26.11
C THR A 359 -3.99 0.66 -26.90
N LYS A 360 -4.31 0.71 -28.20
CA LYS A 360 -4.03 -0.40 -29.13
C LYS A 360 -2.53 -0.74 -29.26
N ASN A 361 -1.65 0.24 -29.02
CA ASN A 361 -0.21 0.10 -29.20
C ASN A 361 0.51 -0.39 -27.93
N GLY A 362 -0.21 -0.49 -26.82
CA GLY A 362 0.34 -0.88 -25.53
C GLY A 362 -0.20 -0.02 -24.39
N ASN A 363 0.17 -0.45 -23.18
CA ASN A 363 -0.24 0.17 -21.94
C ASN A 363 0.95 0.89 -21.32
N HIS A 364 0.72 2.08 -20.76
CA HIS A 364 1.77 2.91 -20.20
C HIS A 364 1.41 3.38 -18.80
N LEU A 365 2.41 3.38 -17.90
CA LEU A 365 2.29 3.94 -16.56
C LEU A 365 2.88 5.35 -16.51
N ILE A 366 2.13 6.29 -15.96
CA ILE A 366 2.55 7.67 -15.72
C ILE A 366 2.35 7.97 -14.24
N SER A 367 3.43 8.14 -13.49
CA SER A 367 3.37 8.36 -12.04
C SER A 367 3.93 9.72 -11.64
N ARG A 368 3.18 10.46 -10.82
CA ARG A 368 3.58 11.75 -10.22
C ARG A 368 3.31 11.73 -8.72
N PHE A 369 4.15 12.42 -7.96
CA PHE A 369 3.93 12.66 -6.53
C PHE A 369 4.40 14.06 -6.15
N TRP A 370 3.86 14.59 -5.07
CA TRP A 370 4.20 15.93 -4.56
C TRP A 370 4.20 15.96 -3.03
N ARG A 371 4.87 16.98 -2.49
CA ARG A 371 4.83 17.40 -1.09
C ARG A 371 4.44 18.86 -1.02
N GLN A 372 3.62 19.21 -0.05
CA GLN A 372 3.36 20.61 0.31
C GLN A 372 3.45 20.78 1.82
N GLU A 373 4.06 21.90 2.24
CA GLU A 373 4.29 22.26 3.64
C GLU A 373 3.13 23.07 4.24
N SER A 374 2.04 23.25 3.49
CA SER A 374 0.82 23.90 3.96
C SER A 374 -0.42 23.23 3.38
N ARG A 375 -1.48 23.15 4.18
CA ARG A 375 -2.81 22.66 3.76
C ARG A 375 -3.59 23.76 3.04
N GLY A 376 -4.61 23.38 2.28
CA GLY A 376 -5.48 24.28 1.52
C GLY A 376 -5.05 24.52 0.07
N ARG A 377 -3.97 23.87 -0.39
CA ARG A 377 -3.46 23.94 -1.78
C ARG A 377 -3.51 22.59 -2.51
N GLU A 378 -4.11 21.58 -1.89
CA GLU A 378 -4.20 20.21 -2.39
C GLU A 378 -4.81 20.17 -3.80
N VAL A 379 -5.90 20.92 -3.99
CA VAL A 379 -6.64 20.99 -5.26
C VAL A 379 -5.75 21.54 -6.39
N ALA A 380 -5.08 22.67 -6.16
CA ALA A 380 -4.20 23.28 -7.16
C ALA A 380 -2.99 22.37 -7.49
N GLN A 381 -2.45 21.66 -6.50
CA GLN A 381 -1.38 20.69 -6.75
C GLN A 381 -1.90 19.50 -7.55
N LEU A 382 -3.08 18.97 -7.22
CA LEU A 382 -3.69 17.89 -7.97
C LEU A 382 -3.88 18.29 -9.44
N SER A 383 -4.49 19.45 -9.70
CA SER A 383 -4.69 19.96 -11.07
C SER A 383 -3.37 20.09 -11.83
N LYS A 384 -2.32 20.62 -11.19
CA LYS A 384 -0.99 20.73 -11.79
C LYS A 384 -0.37 19.36 -12.14
N GLN A 385 -0.48 18.39 -11.24
CA GLN A 385 0.08 17.05 -11.50
C GLN A 385 -0.76 16.29 -12.52
N LEU A 386 -2.09 16.46 -12.50
CA LEU A 386 -2.99 15.87 -13.48
C LEU A 386 -2.72 16.42 -14.89
N GLN A 387 -2.50 17.73 -15.03
CA GLN A 387 -2.10 18.32 -16.31
C GLN A 387 -0.85 17.63 -16.88
N LYS A 388 0.20 17.48 -16.07
CA LYS A 388 1.43 16.77 -16.49
C LYS A 388 1.17 15.32 -16.90
N VAL A 389 0.19 14.65 -16.29
CA VAL A 389 -0.21 13.28 -16.65
C VAL A 389 -0.94 13.28 -17.99
N LEU A 390 -1.83 14.25 -18.21
CA LEU A 390 -2.54 14.43 -19.48
C LEU A 390 -1.57 14.75 -20.62
N ASP A 391 -0.63 15.67 -20.41
CA ASP A 391 0.39 16.03 -21.40
C ASP A 391 1.27 14.82 -21.79
N GLU A 392 1.72 14.03 -20.81
CA GLU A 392 2.53 12.84 -21.07
C GLU A 392 1.71 11.73 -21.75
N ALA A 393 0.42 11.58 -21.39
CA ALA A 393 -0.47 10.63 -22.04
C ALA A 393 -0.79 11.02 -23.49
N ASP A 394 -1.01 12.31 -23.76
CA ASP A 394 -1.20 12.85 -25.10
C ASP A 394 0.04 12.62 -25.97
N ALA A 395 1.23 12.96 -25.44
CA ALA A 395 2.49 12.73 -26.15
C ALA A 395 2.73 11.24 -26.49
N LEU A 396 2.21 10.31 -25.69
CA LEU A 396 2.34 8.86 -25.92
C LEU A 396 1.31 8.29 -26.91
N SER A 397 0.14 8.91 -27.07
CA SER A 397 -1.00 8.31 -27.79
C SER A 397 -1.71 9.22 -28.80
N GLY A 398 -1.28 10.47 -28.93
CA GLY A 398 -1.88 11.49 -29.79
C GLY A 398 -3.31 11.87 -29.40
N GLY A 399 -3.68 11.70 -28.12
CA GLY A 399 -4.98 12.06 -27.57
C GLY A 399 -5.60 10.99 -26.66
N ILE A 400 -6.63 11.39 -25.93
CA ILE A 400 -7.38 10.54 -24.99
C ILE A 400 -8.86 10.63 -25.34
N ASP A 401 -9.51 9.48 -25.47
CA ASP A 401 -10.93 9.42 -25.81
C ASP A 401 -11.79 9.44 -24.55
N GLN A 402 -11.33 8.76 -23.48
CA GLN A 402 -12.02 8.69 -22.19
C GLN A 402 -11.05 8.70 -21.01
N LEU A 403 -11.38 9.52 -20.01
CA LEU A 403 -10.67 9.65 -18.74
C LEU A 403 -11.55 9.13 -17.59
N VAL A 404 -11.02 8.17 -16.84
CA VAL A 404 -11.69 7.63 -15.64
C VAL A 404 -10.83 7.88 -14.41
N ILE A 405 -11.34 8.67 -13.47
CA ILE A 405 -10.63 9.03 -12.24
C ILE A 405 -11.20 8.26 -11.05
N PHE A 406 -10.32 7.61 -10.30
CA PHE A 406 -10.56 6.89 -9.06
C PHE A 406 -9.79 7.55 -7.91
N GLN A 407 -10.45 8.41 -7.13
CA GLN A 407 -9.87 9.11 -6.00
C GLN A 407 -10.18 8.44 -4.66
N ASP A 408 -9.17 8.17 -3.83
CA ASP A 408 -9.41 7.70 -2.46
C ASP A 408 -9.74 8.89 -1.54
N GLY A 409 -10.88 8.80 -0.84
CA GLY A 409 -11.37 9.86 0.05
C GLY A 409 -12.50 10.71 -0.53
N ASN A 410 -12.94 11.69 0.26
CA ASN A 410 -14.00 12.64 -0.08
C ASN A 410 -13.36 14.01 -0.29
N VAL A 411 -12.91 14.30 -1.50
CA VAL A 411 -12.54 15.67 -1.84
C VAL A 411 -13.13 15.91 -3.22
N PHE A 412 -14.28 16.59 -3.20
CA PHE A 412 -15.11 16.86 -4.38
C PHE A 412 -14.80 18.24 -4.99
N SER A 413 -14.17 19.13 -4.22
CA SER A 413 -13.77 20.47 -4.65
C SER A 413 -12.93 20.48 -5.93
N GLU A 414 -12.25 19.38 -6.22
CA GLU A 414 -11.37 19.20 -7.37
C GLU A 414 -12.14 18.97 -8.66
N LEU A 415 -13.37 18.44 -8.61
CA LEU A 415 -14.11 18.05 -9.81
C LEU A 415 -14.34 19.24 -10.75
N CYS A 416 -14.71 20.41 -10.22
CA CYS A 416 -14.94 21.60 -11.05
C CYS A 416 -13.66 22.01 -11.79
N GLN A 417 -12.54 22.09 -11.07
CA GLN A 417 -11.25 22.45 -11.69
C GLN A 417 -10.75 21.38 -12.65
N ILE A 418 -10.97 20.09 -12.35
CA ILE A 418 -10.62 18.99 -13.25
C ILE A 418 -11.46 19.06 -14.53
N LYS A 419 -12.76 19.35 -14.44
CA LYS A 419 -13.62 19.55 -15.61
C LYS A 419 -13.13 20.71 -16.48
N GLU A 420 -12.81 21.84 -15.86
CA GLU A 420 -12.24 23.00 -16.56
C GLU A 420 -10.92 22.65 -17.25
N LEU A 421 -10.03 21.94 -16.55
CA LEU A 421 -8.76 21.46 -17.08
C LEU A 421 -8.94 20.57 -18.32
N ILE A 422 -9.83 19.58 -18.23
CA ILE A 422 -10.11 18.66 -19.32
C ILE A 422 -10.76 19.38 -20.50
N ALA A 423 -11.73 20.26 -20.24
CA ALA A 423 -12.37 21.05 -21.29
C ALA A 423 -11.36 21.94 -22.03
N ALA A 424 -10.36 22.49 -21.32
CA ALA A 424 -9.32 23.31 -21.90
C ALA A 424 -8.30 22.51 -22.73
N CYS A 425 -7.87 21.35 -22.25
CA CYS A 425 -6.78 20.59 -22.88
C CYS A 425 -7.24 19.48 -23.82
N MET A 426 -8.43 18.92 -23.61
CA MET A 426 -8.97 17.76 -24.32
C MET A 426 -10.51 17.86 -24.45
N PRO A 427 -11.04 18.79 -25.25
CA PRO A 427 -12.48 19.11 -25.28
C PRO A 427 -13.38 17.95 -25.73
N SER A 428 -12.84 16.97 -26.46
CA SER A 428 -13.58 15.77 -26.91
C SER A 428 -13.45 14.57 -25.96
N CYS A 429 -12.70 14.68 -24.86
CA CYS A 429 -12.47 13.59 -23.92
C CYS A 429 -13.66 13.45 -22.97
N GLY A 430 -14.26 12.26 -22.90
CA GLY A 430 -15.29 11.98 -21.91
C GLY A 430 -14.68 11.78 -20.52
N LEU A 431 -15.34 12.30 -19.48
CA LEU A 431 -14.88 12.21 -18.09
C LEU A 431 -15.82 11.35 -17.24
N THR A 432 -15.27 10.37 -16.54
CA THR A 432 -15.93 9.71 -15.41
C THR A 432 -15.11 9.93 -14.15
N PHE A 433 -15.74 10.46 -13.09
CA PHE A 433 -15.07 10.79 -11.84
C PHE A 433 -15.74 10.08 -10.66
N MET A 434 -14.94 9.35 -9.89
CA MET A 434 -15.41 8.59 -8.74
C MET A 434 -14.57 8.81 -7.49
N CYS A 435 -15.26 8.89 -6.36
CA CYS A 435 -14.66 8.80 -5.03
C CYS A 435 -14.81 7.39 -4.47
N LEU A 436 -13.73 6.89 -3.86
CA LEU A 436 -13.64 5.57 -3.23
C LEU A 436 -13.47 5.76 -1.73
N HIS A 437 -14.23 5.02 -0.93
CA HIS A 437 -14.10 5.01 0.53
C HIS A 437 -13.73 3.62 1.02
N LYS A 438 -12.42 3.34 1.05
CA LYS A 438 -11.89 2.07 1.56
C LYS A 438 -12.11 1.88 3.07
N ARG A 439 -12.41 2.95 3.81
CA ARG A 439 -12.65 2.96 5.26
C ARG A 439 -14.12 3.16 5.65
N SER A 440 -15.08 2.91 4.74
CA SER A 440 -16.51 2.94 5.07
C SER A 440 -16.81 2.18 6.36
N ASN A 441 -17.76 2.64 7.17
CA ASN A 441 -18.22 1.92 8.38
C ASN A 441 -19.26 0.84 8.06
N ILE A 442 -19.76 0.80 6.83
CA ILE A 442 -20.76 -0.16 6.38
C ILE A 442 -20.09 -1.50 6.06
N ARG A 443 -20.73 -2.59 6.48
CA ARG A 443 -20.26 -3.96 6.35
C ARG A 443 -21.43 -4.81 5.91
N PHE A 444 -21.18 -5.70 4.98
CA PHE A 444 -22.16 -6.68 4.54
C PHE A 444 -21.68 -8.07 4.90
N VAL A 445 -22.66 -8.90 5.20
CA VAL A 445 -22.50 -10.31 5.55
C VAL A 445 -23.59 -11.05 4.81
N TYR A 446 -23.27 -12.24 4.34
CA TYR A 446 -24.22 -13.10 3.66
C TYR A 446 -24.71 -14.16 4.64
N GLU A 447 -26.02 -14.34 4.70
CA GLU A 447 -26.69 -15.38 5.47
C GLU A 447 -26.82 -16.62 4.59
N ARG A 448 -26.10 -17.70 4.93
CA ARG A 448 -26.32 -18.99 4.27
C ARG A 448 -27.65 -19.54 4.75
N SER A 449 -28.58 -19.71 3.81
CA SER A 449 -29.76 -20.54 4.06
C SER A 449 -29.30 -21.98 4.30
N ALA A 450 -29.90 -22.66 5.29
CA ALA A 450 -29.59 -24.06 5.63
C ALA A 450 -30.03 -25.08 4.55
N ALA A 451 -30.33 -24.64 3.34
CA ALA A 451 -30.87 -25.44 2.25
C ALA A 451 -29.77 -25.88 1.27
N SER A 452 -29.03 -26.93 1.67
CA SER A 452 -28.54 -28.03 0.81
C SER A 452 -27.57 -28.90 1.60
N SER A 453 -28.08 -29.60 2.61
CA SER A 453 -27.40 -30.74 3.23
C SER A 453 -27.61 -32.01 2.38
N ASP A 454 -27.43 -31.88 1.06
CA ASP A 454 -27.36 -33.00 0.13
C ASP A 454 -26.13 -32.81 -0.76
N GLY A 455 -25.12 -33.66 -0.54
CA GLY A 455 -23.98 -33.80 -1.46
C GLY A 455 -22.59 -33.55 -0.86
N LYS A 456 -22.11 -34.47 -0.02
CA LYS A 456 -20.69 -34.84 0.17
C LYS A 456 -19.63 -33.74 -0.07
N GLU A 457 -19.37 -32.91 0.94
CA GLU A 457 -18.03 -32.33 1.11
C GLU A 457 -17.37 -32.90 2.38
N LYS A 458 -16.30 -33.68 2.16
CA LYS A 458 -15.43 -34.23 3.19
C LYS A 458 -14.83 -33.10 4.02
N LYS A 459 -15.34 -32.90 5.25
CA LYS A 459 -14.69 -32.09 6.27
C LYS A 459 -13.42 -32.79 6.77
N GLY A 460 -12.26 -32.21 6.47
CA GLY A 460 -11.10 -32.28 7.35
C GLY A 460 -11.45 -31.59 8.68
N SER A 461 -11.73 -32.40 9.69
CA SER A 461 -12.08 -31.97 11.05
C SER A 461 -10.82 -31.66 11.84
N LEU A 462 -10.57 -30.37 12.12
CA LEU A 462 -9.73 -29.93 13.24
C LEU A 462 -10.39 -28.72 13.88
N THR A 463 -11.23 -28.98 14.89
CA THR A 463 -11.40 -28.25 16.16
C THR A 463 -12.72 -28.68 16.78
N LYS A 464 -12.66 -29.80 17.50
CA LYS A 464 -13.61 -30.12 18.54
C LYS A 464 -13.30 -29.23 19.75
N ASP A 465 -14.37 -28.81 20.40
CA ASP A 465 -14.49 -28.40 21.80
C ASP A 465 -14.60 -26.91 22.15
N LEU A 466 -15.55 -26.72 23.08
CA LEU A 466 -15.79 -25.59 23.99
C LEU A 466 -16.70 -24.46 23.50
N THR A 467 -18.01 -24.71 23.50
CA THR A 467 -18.94 -24.24 24.57
C THR A 467 -20.38 -24.39 24.11
N ALA A 468 -21.03 -25.45 24.60
CA ALA A 468 -22.47 -25.58 24.60
C ALA A 468 -23.06 -24.69 25.71
N SER A 469 -23.97 -23.78 25.34
CA SER A 469 -24.98 -23.23 26.24
C SER A 469 -26.15 -22.63 25.44
N PRO A 470 -27.35 -22.58 26.04
CA PRO A 470 -28.60 -22.91 25.35
C PRO A 470 -29.43 -21.68 24.93
N SER A 471 -30.47 -21.98 24.13
CA SER A 471 -31.63 -21.12 23.82
C SER A 471 -31.36 -19.74 23.19
N GLY A 472 -30.94 -19.75 21.93
CA GLY A 472 -31.21 -18.67 20.98
C GLY A 472 -31.70 -19.28 19.66
N PRO A 473 -32.50 -18.56 18.85
CA PRO A 473 -32.91 -19.06 17.54
C PRO A 473 -31.67 -19.45 16.73
N PRO A 474 -31.73 -20.51 15.90
CA PRO A 474 -30.59 -20.94 15.11
C PRO A 474 -30.13 -19.77 14.25
N MET A 475 -29.01 -19.14 14.61
CA MET A 475 -28.42 -18.12 13.75
C MET A 475 -28.05 -18.82 12.45
N GLY A 476 -28.61 -18.37 11.34
CA GLY A 476 -28.12 -18.74 10.02
C GLY A 476 -26.60 -18.61 9.98
N SER A 477 -25.91 -19.51 9.28
CA SER A 477 -24.45 -19.43 9.25
C SER A 477 -24.06 -18.20 8.40
N PHE A 478 -23.59 -17.15 9.06
CA PHE A 478 -23.18 -15.91 8.40
C PHE A 478 -21.72 -15.99 7.94
N SER A 479 -21.45 -15.57 6.72
CA SER A 479 -20.09 -15.47 6.17
C SER A 479 -19.81 -14.09 5.58
N ASN A 480 -18.53 -13.83 5.27
CA ASN A 480 -18.18 -12.69 4.43
C ASN A 480 -18.84 -12.83 3.06
N LEU A 481 -19.06 -11.69 2.41
CA LEU A 481 -19.46 -11.66 1.01
C LEU A 481 -18.38 -12.27 0.13
N VAL A 482 -18.80 -12.88 -0.98
CA VAL A 482 -17.90 -13.36 -2.03
C VAL A 482 -17.41 -12.19 -2.87
N LYS A 483 -16.29 -12.40 -3.58
CA LYS A 483 -15.73 -11.42 -4.52
C LYS A 483 -16.69 -11.16 -5.68
N GLY A 484 -16.66 -9.94 -6.20
CA GLY A 484 -17.54 -9.48 -7.28
C GLY A 484 -18.93 -9.07 -6.81
N VAL A 485 -19.29 -9.27 -5.53
CA VAL A 485 -20.58 -8.81 -5.02
C VAL A 485 -20.64 -7.29 -5.04
N LEU A 486 -21.69 -6.80 -5.69
CA LEU A 486 -22.05 -5.40 -5.79
C LEU A 486 -23.41 -5.16 -5.14
N ILE A 487 -23.49 -4.08 -4.36
CA ILE A 487 -24.69 -3.68 -3.64
C ILE A 487 -24.92 -2.19 -3.88
N PRO A 488 -26.03 -1.77 -4.51
CA PRO A 488 -26.36 -0.35 -4.63
C PRO A 488 -26.57 0.26 -3.23
N ALA A 489 -26.22 1.53 -3.07
CA ALA A 489 -26.48 2.21 -1.82
C ALA A 489 -27.99 2.41 -1.62
N LEU A 490 -28.49 1.96 -0.46
CA LEU A 490 -29.91 2.02 -0.10
C LEU A 490 -30.45 3.46 0.02
N ALA A 491 -29.56 4.41 0.33
CA ALA A 491 -29.86 5.83 0.30
C ALA A 491 -28.80 6.50 -0.58
N PRO A 492 -29.22 7.31 -1.56
CA PRO A 492 -28.27 8.08 -2.33
C PRO A 492 -27.58 9.13 -1.46
N VAL A 493 -26.36 9.49 -1.84
CA VAL A 493 -25.63 10.56 -1.16
C VAL A 493 -26.04 11.87 -1.80
N SER A 494 -26.69 12.74 -1.03
CA SER A 494 -26.90 14.12 -1.47
C SER A 494 -25.55 14.83 -1.50
N LEU A 495 -25.23 15.43 -2.64
CA LEU A 495 -24.07 16.31 -2.79
C LEU A 495 -24.56 17.76 -2.69
N ASP A 496 -23.69 18.66 -2.23
CA ASP A 496 -24.04 20.06 -1.98
C ASP A 496 -24.46 20.85 -3.25
N TYR A 497 -24.30 20.28 -4.47
CA TYR A 497 -24.50 20.99 -5.75
C TYR A 497 -25.06 20.12 -6.91
N GLU A 498 -26.25 19.50 -6.73
CA GLU A 498 -27.07 18.71 -7.70
C GLU A 498 -27.01 17.16 -7.62
N VAL A 499 -28.15 16.56 -8.06
CA VAL A 499 -28.57 15.16 -8.25
C VAL A 499 -27.88 14.09 -7.40
N VAL A 500 -28.73 13.30 -6.72
CA VAL A 500 -28.41 11.98 -6.13
C VAL A 500 -27.34 11.24 -6.93
N ALA A 501 -26.11 11.21 -6.40
CA ALA A 501 -24.98 10.56 -7.07
C ALA A 501 -25.11 9.03 -6.99
N PRO A 502 -25.02 8.30 -8.13
CA PRO A 502 -25.02 6.84 -8.11
C PRO A 502 -23.92 6.33 -7.19
N THR A 503 -24.30 5.50 -6.23
CA THR A 503 -23.40 5.01 -5.20
C THR A 503 -23.59 3.51 -5.05
N PHE A 504 -22.48 2.77 -4.97
CA PHE A 504 -22.50 1.33 -4.79
C PHE A 504 -21.37 0.86 -3.88
N TYR A 505 -21.52 -0.35 -3.33
CA TYR A 505 -20.50 -1.04 -2.56
C TYR A 505 -20.02 -2.25 -3.36
N LEU A 506 -18.70 -2.42 -3.47
CA LEU A 506 -18.11 -3.50 -4.24
C LEU A 506 -17.11 -4.29 -3.37
N GLN A 507 -17.32 -5.62 -3.30
CA GLN A 507 -16.45 -6.55 -2.59
C GLN A 507 -15.46 -7.19 -3.58
N THR A 508 -14.21 -6.71 -3.60
CA THR A 508 -13.17 -7.23 -4.50
C THR A 508 -12.19 -8.19 -3.83
N HIS A 509 -12.02 -8.14 -2.50
CA HIS A 509 -10.97 -8.87 -1.78
C HIS A 509 -11.55 -9.91 -0.83
N ASP A 510 -10.74 -10.89 -0.41
CA ASP A 510 -11.10 -11.75 0.71
C ASP A 510 -10.59 -11.15 2.02
N CYS A 511 -11.32 -11.40 3.12
CA CYS A 511 -10.84 -11.09 4.46
C CYS A 511 -10.97 -12.34 5.32
N GLU A 512 -9.85 -13.01 5.57
CA GLU A 512 -9.82 -14.26 6.35
C GLU A 512 -9.72 -14.02 7.85
N MET A 513 -9.39 -12.79 8.28
CA MET A 513 -9.17 -12.48 9.69
C MET A 513 -10.34 -11.77 10.36
N SER A 514 -11.30 -11.22 9.62
CA SER A 514 -12.42 -10.46 10.21
C SER A 514 -13.60 -10.34 9.23
N THR A 515 -14.68 -9.72 9.69
CA THR A 515 -15.75 -9.30 8.78
C THR A 515 -15.24 -8.22 7.81
N ALA A 516 -15.29 -8.53 6.51
CA ALA A 516 -14.65 -7.75 5.45
C ALA A 516 -15.14 -6.31 5.37
N ARG A 517 -14.22 -5.39 5.03
CA ARG A 517 -14.53 -3.97 4.82
C ARG A 517 -14.76 -3.71 3.33
N ILE A 518 -16.01 -3.70 2.89
CA ILE A 518 -16.37 -3.39 1.50
C ILE A 518 -15.95 -1.95 1.14
N VAL A 519 -15.64 -1.70 -0.14
CA VAL A 519 -15.34 -0.34 -0.64
C VAL A 519 -16.63 0.30 -1.14
N LYS A 520 -16.89 1.54 -0.74
CA LYS A 520 -17.97 2.37 -1.28
C LYS A 520 -17.43 3.19 -2.45
N TYR A 521 -18.15 3.22 -3.55
CA TYR A 521 -17.89 4.04 -4.72
C TYR A 521 -19.03 5.04 -4.86
N THR A 522 -18.69 6.31 -5.07
CA THR A 522 -19.63 7.40 -5.36
C THR A 522 -19.26 7.97 -6.73
N VAL A 523 -20.17 7.89 -7.71
CA VAL A 523 -19.96 8.39 -9.07
C VAL A 523 -20.46 9.83 -9.12
N HIS A 524 -19.54 10.79 -9.20
CA HIS A 524 -19.87 12.23 -9.18
C HIS A 524 -20.11 12.82 -10.57
N HIS A 525 -19.45 12.26 -11.57
CA HIS A 525 -19.66 12.60 -12.96
C HIS A 525 -19.45 11.35 -13.80
N GLN A 526 -20.26 11.19 -14.82
CA GLN A 526 -20.26 10.03 -15.68
C GLN A 526 -20.24 10.49 -17.11
N SER A 527 -19.32 9.92 -17.88
CA SER A 527 -19.21 10.17 -19.31
C SER A 527 -20.47 9.65 -20.01
N PRO A 528 -21.01 10.36 -21.02
CA PRO A 528 -22.12 9.85 -21.83
C PRO A 528 -21.83 8.52 -22.53
N THR A 529 -20.55 8.15 -22.64
CA THR A 529 -20.10 6.93 -23.34
C THR A 529 -19.93 5.71 -22.43
N LEU A 530 -19.93 5.90 -21.10
CA LEU A 530 -19.73 4.82 -20.14
C LEU A 530 -20.94 4.71 -19.23
N GLU A 531 -21.57 3.54 -19.16
CA GLU A 531 -22.67 3.30 -18.23
C GLU A 531 -22.18 2.93 -16.81
N ILE A 532 -23.08 2.96 -15.82
CA ILE A 532 -22.71 2.67 -14.44
C ILE A 532 -22.22 1.22 -14.32
N SER A 533 -22.85 0.29 -15.03
CA SER A 533 -22.45 -1.12 -15.13
C SER A 533 -21.02 -1.28 -15.65
N ASP A 534 -20.63 -0.52 -16.67
CA ASP A 534 -19.28 -0.59 -17.25
C ASP A 534 -18.23 -0.12 -16.23
N VAL A 535 -18.53 0.96 -15.54
CA VAL A 535 -17.66 1.52 -14.50
C VAL A 535 -17.53 0.58 -13.30
N GLN A 536 -18.60 -0.11 -12.93
CA GLN A 536 -18.61 -1.15 -11.90
C GLN A 536 -17.74 -2.35 -12.30
N GLN A 537 -17.89 -2.85 -13.53
CA GLN A 537 -17.09 -3.96 -14.05
C GLN A 537 -15.62 -3.54 -14.16
N LEU A 538 -15.33 -2.35 -14.67
CA LEU A 538 -13.98 -1.80 -14.76
C LEU A 538 -13.31 -1.76 -13.37
N ALA A 539 -14.00 -1.26 -12.34
CA ALA A 539 -13.48 -1.24 -10.97
C ALA A 539 -13.15 -2.65 -10.44
N ASN A 540 -14.00 -3.63 -10.73
CA ASN A 540 -13.81 -5.03 -10.37
C ASN A 540 -12.60 -5.66 -11.10
N VAL A 541 -12.50 -5.44 -12.41
CA VAL A 541 -11.41 -5.94 -13.25
C VAL A 541 -10.07 -5.34 -12.83
N MET A 542 -10.01 -4.01 -12.68
CA MET A 542 -8.80 -3.31 -12.25
C MET A 542 -8.32 -3.73 -10.85
N ALA A 543 -9.21 -4.18 -9.97
CA ALA A 543 -8.83 -4.70 -8.66
C ALA A 543 -8.12 -6.07 -8.73
N ASN A 544 -8.27 -6.81 -9.84
CA ASN A 544 -7.69 -8.13 -10.07
C ASN A 544 -6.32 -8.11 -10.78
N ILE A 545 -5.94 -6.97 -11.36
CA ILE A 545 -4.72 -6.79 -12.14
C ILE A 545 -3.46 -6.97 -11.27
N MET A 546 -2.44 -7.64 -11.84
CA MET A 546 -1.11 -7.84 -11.25
C MET A 546 -1.11 -8.35 -9.80
N SER A 547 -2.12 -9.13 -9.42
CA SER A 547 -2.18 -9.73 -8.09
C SER A 547 -2.72 -11.16 -8.18
N PRO A 548 -2.10 -12.14 -7.51
CA PRO A 548 -2.64 -13.50 -7.43
C PRO A 548 -4.05 -13.51 -6.83
N GLN A 549 -4.27 -12.68 -5.81
CA GLN A 549 -5.56 -12.47 -5.17
C GLN A 549 -6.05 -11.05 -5.44
N ALA A 550 -7.32 -10.90 -5.81
CA ALA A 550 -7.94 -9.61 -6.03
C ALA A 550 -7.71 -8.66 -4.84
N THR A 551 -7.26 -7.45 -5.14
CA THR A 551 -6.98 -6.43 -4.12
C THR A 551 -8.21 -5.59 -3.83
N LYS A 552 -8.17 -4.84 -2.74
CA LYS A 552 -9.30 -4.01 -2.32
C LYS A 552 -9.57 -2.81 -3.24
N LEU A 553 -8.52 -2.22 -3.81
CA LEU A 553 -8.60 -1.01 -4.64
C LEU A 553 -8.33 -1.34 -6.11
N PRO A 554 -8.90 -0.58 -7.07
CA PRO A 554 -8.51 -0.64 -8.47
C PRO A 554 -7.00 -0.39 -8.63
N MET A 555 -6.38 -0.96 -9.67
CA MET A 555 -4.93 -0.86 -9.93
C MET A 555 -4.40 0.58 -9.87
N SER A 556 -5.07 1.54 -10.51
CA SER A 556 -4.63 2.94 -10.53
C SER A 556 -4.62 3.56 -9.11
N THR A 557 -5.70 3.41 -8.34
CA THR A 557 -5.77 3.90 -6.95
C THR A 557 -4.83 3.14 -6.01
N ARG A 558 -4.66 1.83 -6.21
CA ARG A 558 -3.68 1.01 -5.47
C ARG A 558 -2.27 1.54 -5.68
N CYS A 559 -1.92 1.86 -6.92
CA CYS A 559 -0.64 2.46 -7.27
C CYS A 559 -0.48 3.84 -6.66
N ALA A 560 -1.49 4.71 -6.76
CA ALA A 560 -1.46 6.04 -6.14
C ALA A 560 -1.26 5.96 -4.62
N HIS A 561 -1.96 5.04 -3.94
CA HIS A 561 -1.81 4.81 -2.52
C HIS A 561 -0.40 4.35 -2.13
N ARG A 562 0.16 3.39 -2.87
CA ARG A 562 1.54 2.92 -2.63
C ARG A 562 2.57 3.99 -2.93
N LEU A 563 2.37 4.76 -4.00
CA LEU A 563 3.25 5.86 -4.36
C LEU A 563 3.22 6.98 -3.33
N ALA A 564 2.03 7.37 -2.82
CA ALA A 564 1.91 8.38 -1.76
C ALA A 564 2.64 7.93 -0.49
N ASP A 565 2.47 6.66 -0.08
CA ASP A 565 3.16 6.06 1.08
C ASP A 565 4.69 6.01 0.90
N GLN A 566 5.18 5.65 -0.28
CA GLN A 566 6.61 5.68 -0.59
C GLN A 566 7.16 7.10 -0.66
N ALA A 567 6.44 8.01 -1.32
CA ALA A 567 6.81 9.41 -1.41
C ALA A 567 6.92 10.02 -0.01
N GLU A 568 5.94 9.82 0.88
CA GLU A 568 5.97 10.34 2.25
C GLU A 568 7.25 9.93 2.98
N ARG A 569 7.67 8.66 2.87
CA ARG A 569 8.92 8.19 3.49
C ARG A 569 10.16 8.80 2.83
N LEU A 570 10.22 8.86 1.51
CA LEU A 570 11.40 9.29 0.74
C LEU A 570 11.57 10.81 0.68
N LEU A 571 10.51 11.57 0.97
CA LEU A 571 10.58 13.02 1.04
C LEU A 571 11.34 13.54 2.27
N ASP A 572 11.62 12.68 3.26
CA ASP A 572 12.50 12.98 4.40
C ASP A 572 13.96 12.53 4.17
N ALA A 573 14.26 11.92 3.01
CA ALA A 573 15.63 11.68 2.59
C ALA A 573 16.37 13.01 2.37
N VAL A 574 17.69 13.01 2.53
CA VAL A 574 18.54 14.16 2.19
C VAL A 574 19.55 13.72 1.13
N PRO A 575 19.45 14.25 -0.11
CA PRO A 575 18.48 15.24 -0.60
C PRO A 575 17.05 14.68 -0.72
N GLN A 576 16.06 15.56 -0.67
CA GLN A 576 14.64 15.18 -0.80
C GLN A 576 14.37 14.69 -2.22
N LEU A 577 13.88 13.46 -2.36
CA LEU A 577 13.58 12.89 -3.68
C LEU A 577 12.36 13.59 -4.30
N ARG A 578 12.53 14.12 -5.51
CA ARG A 578 11.44 14.67 -6.34
C ARG A 578 11.12 13.74 -7.50
N CYS A 579 9.89 13.79 -8.01
CA CYS A 579 9.46 12.93 -9.12
C CYS A 579 10.33 13.12 -10.37
N GLU A 580 10.77 14.36 -10.62
CA GLU A 580 11.60 14.72 -11.76
C GLU A 580 13.03 14.15 -11.67
N MET A 581 13.48 13.75 -10.47
CA MET A 581 14.81 13.15 -10.28
C MET A 581 14.86 11.69 -10.72
N ILE A 582 13.71 11.01 -10.83
CA ILE A 582 13.65 9.60 -11.22
C ILE A 582 13.68 9.50 -12.77
N PRO A 583 14.71 8.87 -13.36
CA PRO A 583 14.82 8.74 -14.80
C PRO A 583 13.65 7.96 -15.42
N GLU A 584 13.28 8.31 -16.65
CA GLU A 584 12.14 7.74 -17.39
C GLU A 584 12.07 6.21 -17.38
N PRO A 585 13.18 5.45 -17.58
CA PRO A 585 13.11 3.99 -17.59
C PRO A 585 12.57 3.38 -16.30
N VAL A 586 12.83 4.01 -15.15
CA VAL A 586 12.31 3.59 -13.83
C VAL A 586 10.98 4.25 -13.53
N ARG A 587 10.82 5.54 -13.89
CA ARG A 587 9.59 6.30 -13.65
C ARG A 587 8.36 5.68 -14.32
N ARG A 588 8.53 5.03 -15.47
CA ARG A 588 7.46 4.30 -16.19
C ARG A 588 7.19 2.89 -15.67
N ARG A 589 7.83 2.48 -14.57
CA ARG A 589 7.64 1.18 -13.94
C ARG A 589 6.95 1.30 -12.58
N LEU A 590 6.51 0.17 -12.06
CA LEU A 590 5.90 0.07 -10.73
C LEU A 590 6.93 0.08 -9.59
N TRP A 591 7.91 0.99 -9.65
CA TRP A 591 9.03 1.06 -8.71
C TRP A 591 8.61 1.26 -7.25
N PHE A 592 7.41 1.78 -7.01
CA PHE A 592 6.82 2.04 -5.69
C PHE A 592 6.02 0.86 -5.11
N MET A 593 5.83 -0.24 -5.86
CA MET A 593 5.12 -1.45 -5.40
C MET A 593 6.02 -2.37 -4.57
#